data_AF-A0A344UCU9-F1
#
_entry.id   AF-A0A344UCU9-F1
#
_cell.length_a   1.000
_cell.length_b   1.000
_cell.length_c   1.000
_cell.angle_alpha   90.00
_cell.angle_beta   90.00
_cell.angle_gamma   90.00
#
_symmetry.space_group_name_H-M   'P 1'
#
loop_
_entity.id
_entity.type
_entity.pdbx_description
1 polymer ?
#
loop_
_entity_poly.entity_id
_entity_poly.type
_entity_poly.pdbx_seq_one_letter_code
_entity_poly.pdbx_strand_id
1 'polypeptide(L)'
;MSDTVLDDKTKAVLAAEAERLIAMGMERREARRIVWLDYLDEQAQCQPQAPSTAPAPAETEAAPPSAPPPGPEPPPALSLPLRRFWRAEEEARLTPEWLAKNKAALSKVKQLLRKLT
;
A
#
# COMPACT_ATOMS: atom_id res chain seq x y z
N MET A 1 9.18 21.16 14.62
CA MET A 1 9.61 19.77 14.42
C MET A 1 9.19 19.05 15.68
N SER A 2 8.03 18.41 15.68
CA SER A 2 7.50 17.75 16.87
C SER A 2 8.34 16.50 17.12
N ASP A 3 9.11 16.47 18.21
CA ASP A 3 9.80 15.26 18.64
C ASP A 3 8.75 14.19 18.91
N THR A 4 8.71 13.15 18.06
CA THR A 4 7.85 12.00 18.24
C THR A 4 8.35 11.21 19.44
N VAL A 5 7.86 11.58 20.62
CA VAL A 5 8.12 10.84 21.85
C VAL A 5 7.41 9.48 21.74
N LEU A 6 8.15 8.44 21.32
CA LEU A 6 7.65 7.07 21.36
C LEU A 6 7.53 6.59 22.81
N ASP A 7 6.41 5.94 23.10
CA ASP A 7 6.24 5.18 24.33
C ASP A 7 7.25 4.02 24.42
N ASP A 8 7.70 3.69 25.62
CA ASP A 8 8.73 2.67 25.84
C ASP A 8 8.27 1.27 25.45
N LYS A 9 6.97 0.98 25.55
CA LYS A 9 6.40 -0.29 25.06
C LYS A 9 6.54 -0.39 23.54
N THR A 10 6.25 0.69 22.82
CA THR A 10 6.38 0.71 21.36
C THR A 10 7.83 0.56 20.94
N LYS A 11 8.77 1.24 21.61
CA LYS A 11 10.21 1.05 21.36
C LYS A 11 10.64 -0.41 21.56
N ALA A 12 10.17 -1.06 22.62
CA ALA A 12 10.50 -2.45 22.91
C ALA A 12 10.00 -3.40 21.81
N VAL A 13 8.79 -3.17 21.30
CA VAL A 13 8.23 -3.95 20.18
C VAL A 13 9.06 -3.77 18.91
N LEU A 14 9.36 -2.52 18.53
CA LEU A 14 10.17 -2.22 17.34
C LEU A 14 11.59 -2.81 17.48
N ALA A 15 12.17 -2.80 18.67
CA ALA A 15 13.46 -3.41 18.94
C ALA A 15 13.43 -4.94 18.78
N ALA A 16 12.41 -5.61 19.33
CA ALA A 16 12.24 -7.06 19.21
C ALA A 16 12.09 -7.48 17.74
N GLU A 17 11.33 -6.72 16.97
CA GLU A 17 11.14 -6.96 15.53
C GLU A 17 12.44 -6.76 14.75
N ALA A 18 13.20 -5.70 15.06
CA ALA A 18 14.51 -5.49 14.44
C ALA A 18 15.49 -6.65 14.76
N GLU A 19 15.53 -7.14 15.99
CA GLU A 19 16.35 -8.31 16.37
C GLU A 19 15.88 -9.59 15.68
N ARG A 20 14.58 -9.77 15.43
CA ARG A 20 14.05 -10.87 14.60
C ARG A 20 14.60 -10.82 13.17
N LEU A 21 14.63 -9.64 12.55
CA LEU A 21 15.19 -9.48 11.21
C LEU A 21 16.71 -9.71 11.18
N ILE A 22 17.43 -9.26 12.21
CA ILE A 22 18.87 -9.51 12.35
C ILE A 22 19.15 -11.02 12.49
N ALA A 23 18.35 -11.74 13.27
CA ALA A 23 18.46 -13.20 13.41
C ALA A 23 18.23 -13.94 12.09
N MET A 24 17.47 -13.37 11.15
CA MET A 24 17.30 -13.90 9.79
C MET A 24 18.47 -13.56 8.84
N GLY A 25 19.55 -12.94 9.35
CA GLY A 25 20.76 -12.63 8.60
C GLY A 25 20.76 -11.24 7.96
N MET A 26 19.86 -10.34 8.38
CA MET A 26 19.78 -8.99 7.87
C MET A 26 20.75 -8.05 8.61
N GLU A 27 21.26 -7.04 7.92
CA GLU A 27 22.16 -6.07 8.53
C GLU A 27 21.41 -5.15 9.52
N ARG A 28 22.05 -4.82 10.64
CA ARG A 28 21.41 -4.14 11.78
C ARG A 28 20.86 -2.75 11.45
N ARG A 29 21.54 -1.97 10.61
CA ARG A 29 21.06 -0.66 10.16
C ARG A 29 19.85 -0.83 9.24
N GLU A 30 19.88 -1.79 8.33
CA GLU A 30 18.79 -2.07 7.42
C GLU A 30 17.54 -2.60 8.14
N ALA A 31 17.71 -3.51 9.11
CA ALA A 31 16.62 -4.00 9.96
C ALA A 31 15.87 -2.89 10.68
N ARG A 32 16.61 -1.97 11.32
CA ARG A 32 15.99 -0.82 12.00
C ARG A 32 15.30 0.13 11.04
N ARG A 33 15.86 0.32 9.84
CA ARG A 33 15.24 1.17 8.81
C ARG A 33 13.90 0.59 8.35
N ILE A 34 13.85 -0.69 8.03
CA ILE A 34 12.63 -1.37 7.57
C ILE A 34 11.54 -1.28 8.64
N VAL A 35 11.85 -1.70 9.87
CA VAL A 35 10.89 -1.66 10.99
C VAL A 35 10.38 -0.25 11.26
N TRP A 36 11.24 0.76 11.13
CA TRP A 36 10.85 2.15 11.30
C TRP A 36 9.94 2.65 10.17
N LEU A 37 10.22 2.30 8.92
CA LEU A 37 9.37 2.66 7.78
C LEU A 37 8.00 2.00 7.87
N ASP A 38 7.96 0.70 8.19
CA ASP A 38 6.70 -0.03 8.40
C ASP A 38 5.87 0.62 9.51
N TYR A 39 6.50 1.01 10.63
CA TYR A 39 5.81 1.75 11.69
C TYR A 39 5.23 3.09 11.22
N LEU A 40 5.95 3.86 10.39
CA LEU A 40 5.45 5.11 9.85
C LEU A 40 4.26 4.90 8.91
N ASP A 41 4.30 3.86 8.09
CA ASP A 41 3.21 3.50 7.18
C ASP A 41 1.95 3.09 7.94
N GLU A 42 2.07 2.29 8.99
CA GLU A 42 0.95 1.93 9.87
C GLU A 42 0.36 3.16 10.57
N GLN A 43 1.22 4.10 11.00
CA GLN A 43 0.76 5.36 11.60
C GLN A 43 0.04 6.27 10.60
N ALA A 44 0.46 6.29 9.34
CA ALA A 44 -0.23 7.01 8.27
C ALA A 44 -1.62 6.43 7.97
N GLN A 45 -1.80 5.12 8.13
CA GLN A 45 -3.09 4.44 7.94
C GLN A 45 -4.03 4.60 9.15
N CYS A 46 -3.47 4.68 10.36
CA CYS A 46 -4.23 4.87 11.60
C CYS A 46 -4.70 6.31 11.82
N GLN A 47 -4.16 7.28 11.07
CA GLN A 47 -4.70 8.64 11.04
C GLN A 47 -6.07 8.60 10.32
N PRO A 48 -7.18 8.94 10.98
CA PRO A 48 -8.43 9.11 10.29
C PRO A 48 -8.23 10.22 9.25
N GLN A 49 -8.31 9.88 7.96
CA GLN A 49 -8.47 10.91 6.95
C GLN A 49 -9.68 11.72 7.36
N ALA A 50 -9.46 13.00 7.71
CA ALA A 50 -10.55 13.89 8.03
C ALA A 50 -11.58 13.76 6.90
N PRO A 51 -12.88 13.54 7.18
CA PRO A 51 -13.88 13.74 6.16
C PRO A 51 -13.68 15.18 5.71
N SER A 52 -13.33 15.37 4.44
CA SER A 52 -13.13 16.68 3.83
C SER A 52 -14.41 17.48 4.05
N THR A 53 -14.44 18.24 5.13
CA THR A 53 -15.56 19.06 5.54
C THR A 53 -15.41 20.34 4.72
N ALA A 54 -15.94 20.33 3.50
CA ALA A 54 -16.38 21.59 2.91
C ALA A 54 -17.46 22.17 3.86
N PRO A 55 -17.38 23.46 4.21
CA PRO A 55 -18.22 24.02 5.27
C PRO A 55 -19.68 23.99 4.83
N ALA A 56 -20.54 23.45 5.70
CA ALA A 56 -21.97 23.66 5.62
C ALA A 56 -22.30 25.03 6.25
N PRO A 57 -23.02 25.92 5.57
CA PRO A 57 -23.91 26.86 6.22
C PRO A 57 -25.34 26.37 6.04
N ALA A 58 -25.96 26.00 7.15
CA ALA A 58 -27.41 25.93 7.24
C ALA A 58 -27.94 27.37 7.37
N GLU A 59 -28.82 27.80 6.46
CA GLU A 59 -29.80 28.85 6.74
C GLU A 59 -30.96 28.82 5.73
N THR A 60 -32.17 28.69 6.28
CA THR A 60 -33.48 29.20 5.80
C THR A 60 -34.28 28.42 4.73
N GLU A 61 -35.27 27.70 5.24
CA GLU A 61 -36.70 27.66 4.85
C GLU A 61 -37.17 28.25 3.49
N ALA A 62 -38.01 27.45 2.82
CA ALA A 62 -39.09 27.79 1.85
C ALA A 62 -38.83 27.72 0.30
N ALA A 63 -39.59 26.80 -0.32
CA ALA A 63 -40.12 26.71 -1.70
C ALA A 63 -39.22 26.26 -2.90
N PRO A 64 -39.71 25.36 -3.79
CA PRO A 64 -39.09 25.04 -5.09
C PRO A 64 -39.70 25.92 -6.21
N PRO A 65 -39.40 25.77 -7.52
CA PRO A 65 -38.24 25.20 -8.22
C PRO A 65 -37.60 26.22 -9.20
N SER A 66 -36.37 26.00 -9.66
CA SER A 66 -35.99 26.45 -11.01
C SER A 66 -34.79 25.66 -11.51
N ALA A 67 -34.99 24.96 -12.62
CA ALA A 67 -33.98 24.11 -13.23
C ALA A 67 -32.78 24.94 -13.73
N PRO A 68 -31.54 24.54 -13.47
CA PRO A 68 -30.40 25.13 -14.14
C PRO A 68 -30.38 24.69 -15.62
N PRO A 69 -29.91 25.54 -16.55
CA PRO A 69 -29.84 25.21 -17.98
C PRO A 69 -28.95 23.99 -18.22
N PRO A 70 -29.21 23.17 -19.25
CA PRO A 70 -28.41 22.00 -19.54
C PRO A 70 -27.00 22.47 -19.92
N GLY A 71 -26.03 22.21 -19.03
CA GLY A 71 -24.62 22.25 -19.36
C GLY A 71 -24.31 21.20 -20.44
N PRO A 72 -23.21 21.34 -21.18
CA PRO A 72 -22.80 20.34 -22.16
C PRO A 72 -22.76 18.96 -21.50
N GLU A 73 -23.43 17.98 -22.11
CA GLU A 73 -23.43 16.59 -21.64
C GLU A 73 -22.00 16.17 -21.31
N PRO A 74 -21.75 15.57 -20.13
CA PRO A 74 -20.46 14.92 -19.92
C PRO A 74 -20.27 13.91 -21.05
N PRO A 75 -19.07 13.83 -21.66
CA PRO A 75 -18.81 12.80 -22.66
C PRO A 75 -19.23 11.46 -22.06
N PRO A 76 -19.86 10.56 -22.84
CA PRO A 76 -20.29 9.25 -22.34
C PRO A 76 -19.10 8.68 -21.60
N ALA A 77 -19.29 8.38 -20.31
CA ALA A 77 -18.24 7.84 -19.47
C ALA A 77 -17.69 6.62 -20.21
N LEU A 78 -16.57 6.80 -20.91
CA LEU A 78 -15.82 5.70 -21.48
C LEU A 78 -15.56 4.84 -20.27
N SER A 79 -16.22 3.69 -20.22
CA SER A 79 -16.18 2.74 -19.13
C SER A 79 -14.71 2.43 -18.87
N LEU A 80 -14.08 3.22 -18.00
CA LEU A 80 -12.76 2.95 -17.50
C LEU A 80 -12.88 1.54 -16.92
N PRO A 81 -12.01 0.60 -17.31
CA PRO A 81 -12.12 -0.77 -16.86
C PRO A 81 -12.23 -0.72 -15.34
N LEU A 82 -13.38 -1.19 -14.85
CA LEU A 82 -13.69 -1.29 -13.42
C LEU A 82 -12.43 -1.84 -12.77
N ARG A 83 -11.81 -1.09 -11.85
CA ARG A 83 -10.57 -1.52 -11.18
C ARG A 83 -10.83 -2.88 -10.55
N ARG A 84 -10.42 -3.94 -11.25
CA ARG A 84 -10.53 -5.32 -10.76
C ARG A 84 -9.46 -5.44 -9.68
N PHE A 85 -9.90 -5.48 -8.43
CA PHE A 85 -9.03 -5.86 -7.34
C PHE A 85 -8.56 -7.29 -7.57
N TRP A 86 -7.30 -7.56 -7.23
CA TRP A 86 -6.71 -8.89 -7.37
C TRP A 86 -7.54 -9.92 -6.57
N ARG A 87 -7.82 -11.06 -7.20
CA ARG A 87 -8.61 -12.17 -6.64
C ARG A 87 -7.74 -13.42 -6.59
N ALA A 88 -7.62 -14.03 -5.41
CA ALA A 88 -6.83 -15.25 -5.22
C ALA A 88 -7.39 -16.44 -6.03
N GLU A 89 -8.70 -16.43 -6.32
CA GLU A 89 -9.37 -17.44 -7.14
C GLU A 89 -9.02 -17.32 -8.63
N GLU A 90 -8.59 -16.13 -9.07
CA GLU A 90 -8.13 -15.86 -10.44
C GLU A 90 -6.63 -16.15 -10.62
N GLU A 91 -5.91 -16.45 -9.53
CA GLU A 91 -4.48 -16.77 -9.57
C GLU A 91 -4.25 -18.12 -10.25
N ALA A 92 -3.35 -18.14 -11.24
CA ALA A 92 -2.98 -19.38 -11.90
C ALA A 92 -2.38 -20.36 -10.89
N ARG A 93 -2.93 -21.57 -10.80
CA ARG A 93 -2.40 -22.60 -9.89
C ARG A 93 -0.94 -22.87 -10.22
N LEU A 94 -0.08 -22.81 -9.19
CA LEU A 94 1.34 -23.16 -9.29
C LEU A 94 1.48 -24.66 -9.57
N THR A 95 1.48 -25.04 -10.84
CA THR A 95 1.68 -26.43 -11.24
C THR A 95 3.14 -26.84 -11.03
N PRO A 96 3.41 -28.13 -10.75
CA PRO A 96 4.78 -28.63 -10.62
C PRO A 96 5.60 -28.40 -11.90
N GLU A 97 4.97 -28.47 -13.07
CA GLU A 97 5.61 -28.16 -14.35
C GLU A 97 6.05 -26.69 -14.45
N TRP A 98 5.21 -25.77 -13.99
CA TRP A 98 5.54 -24.34 -13.96
C TRP A 98 6.73 -24.09 -13.04
N LEU A 99 6.75 -24.72 -11.86
CA LEU A 99 7.88 -24.64 -10.93
C LEU A 99 9.18 -25.19 -11.54
N ALA A 100 9.11 -26.32 -12.26
CA ALA A 100 10.27 -26.89 -12.93
C ALA A 100 10.85 -25.95 -13.99
N LYS A 101 9.99 -25.34 -14.82
CA LYS A 101 10.39 -24.32 -15.80
C LYS A 101 11.03 -23.10 -15.13
N ASN A 102 10.45 -22.63 -14.03
CA ASN A 102 10.96 -21.49 -13.28
C ASN A 102 12.34 -21.78 -12.67
N LYS A 103 12.51 -22.97 -12.06
CA LYS A 103 13.81 -23.43 -11.53
C LYS A 103 14.89 -23.50 -12.62
N ALA A 104 14.54 -24.01 -13.80
CA ALA A 104 15.47 -24.07 -14.93
C ALA A 104 15.88 -22.67 -15.42
N ALA A 105 14.92 -21.74 -15.52
CA ALA A 105 15.19 -20.35 -15.88
C ALA A 105 16.09 -19.65 -14.84
N LEU A 106 15.79 -19.82 -13.55
CA LEU A 106 16.59 -19.27 -12.45
C LEU A 106 18.01 -19.83 -12.44
N SER A 107 18.20 -21.11 -12.76
CA SER A 107 19.54 -21.71 -12.87
C SER A 107 20.36 -21.01 -13.97
N LYS A 108 19.75 -20.73 -15.13
CA LYS A 108 20.40 -19.99 -16.22
C LYS A 108 20.79 -18.56 -15.80
N VAL A 109 19.89 -17.83 -15.14
CA VAL A 109 20.17 -16.48 -14.64
C VAL A 109 21.32 -16.50 -13.63
N LYS A 110 21.32 -17.44 -12.69
CA LYS A 110 22.41 -17.62 -11.71
C LYS A 110 23.76 -17.87 -12.39
N GLN A 111 23.78 -18.68 -13.46
CA GLN A 111 25.00 -18.91 -14.23
C GLN A 111 25.50 -17.65 -14.93
N LEU A 112 24.60 -16.83 -15.49
CA LEU A 112 24.98 -15.56 -16.11
C LEU A 112 25.57 -14.60 -15.07
N LEU A 113 24.92 -14.44 -13.92
CA LEU A 113 25.41 -13.56 -12.86
C LEU A 113 26.80 -13.98 -12.34
N ARG A 114 27.03 -15.29 -12.19
CA ARG A 114 28.35 -15.83 -11.82
C ARG A 114 29.44 -15.58 -12.85
N LYS A 115 29.10 -15.39 -14.13
CA LYS A 115 30.07 -15.06 -15.20
C LYS A 115 30.36 -13.57 -15.30
N LEU A 116 29.48 -12.72 -14.76
CA LEU A 116 29.64 -11.27 -14.74
C LEU A 116 30.35 -10.75 -13.48
N THR A 117 30.57 -11.61 -12.48
CA THR A 117 31.28 -11.30 -11.23
C THR A 117 32.67 -11.91 -11.28
#